data_AF-A0A0D7AB30-F1
#
_entry.id   AF-A0A0D7AB30-F1
#
_cell.length_a   1.000
_cell.length_b   1.000
_cell.length_c   1.000
_cell.angle_alpha   90.00
_cell.angle_beta   90.00
_cell.angle_gamma   90.00
#
_symmetry.space_group_name_H-M   'P 1'
#
loop_
_entity.id
_entity.type
_entity.pdbx_description
1 polymer ?
#
loop_
_entity_poly.entity_id
_entity_poly.type
_entity_poly.pdbx_seq_one_letter_code
_entity_poly.pdbx_strand_id
1 'polypeptide(L)'
;MPPQITDLSSFNVSSFPGGRKNLKFVDGIPADASATRVNAAAATLPADQWDNSTTALQLFYPAGSIDPARKPKGGVDFYATPLPLEDARNVTLEYSAFFPQDFDWVKAGKLPGLYGGHTGCSGGDAALDCFSTRLMWRQDGHGELYLYAPKDKQTNDLCNDKQSVCDASYGFSIGRGSFRWAAGAWTSVRQIVVLNTPGKQDGGFTLDVNGARVIDRSDVFYLVRIQQGPHADALHTSTFFGGHTKTYATPRDQYVWFKDFALSNNS
;
A
#
# COMPACT_ATOMS: atom_id res chain seq x y z
N MET A 1 12.37 9.30 5.05
CA MET A 1 11.82 10.66 4.85
C MET A 1 12.13 11.50 6.10
N PRO A 2 12.11 12.84 6.04
CA PRO A 2 12.20 13.65 7.27
C PRO A 2 11.00 13.33 8.20
N PRO A 3 11.19 13.37 9.54
CA PRO A 3 10.09 13.14 10.49
C PRO A 3 8.94 14.15 10.35
N GLN A 4 9.28 15.37 9.96
CA GLN A 4 8.36 16.46 9.65
C GLN A 4 8.22 16.57 8.13
N ILE A 5 7.02 16.30 7.62
CA ILE A 5 6.73 16.34 6.19
C ILE A 5 5.64 17.39 5.99
N THR A 6 5.98 18.53 5.39
CA THR A 6 5.04 19.63 5.12
C THR A 6 4.48 19.59 3.69
N ASP A 7 5.13 18.86 2.80
CA ASP A 7 4.73 18.64 1.41
C ASP A 7 5.32 17.33 0.85
N LEU A 8 5.09 17.05 -0.44
CA LEU A 8 5.60 15.85 -1.11
C LEU A 8 6.99 16.03 -1.74
N SER A 9 7.73 17.10 -1.43
CA SER A 9 9.06 17.36 -2.01
C SER A 9 10.03 16.21 -1.75
N SER A 10 10.07 15.72 -0.51
CA SER A 10 10.91 14.59 -0.10
C SER A 10 10.55 13.26 -0.78
N PHE A 11 9.34 13.14 -1.32
CA PHE A 11 8.92 11.98 -2.11
C PHE A 11 9.47 12.00 -3.53
N ASN A 12 9.91 13.16 -4.04
CA ASN A 12 10.30 13.35 -5.43
C ASN A 12 9.24 12.76 -6.39
N VAL A 13 8.02 13.30 -6.31
CA VAL A 13 6.87 12.80 -7.06
C VAL A 13 7.08 13.02 -8.56
N SER A 14 7.18 11.93 -9.31
CA SER A 14 7.39 11.93 -10.76
C SER A 14 6.07 12.00 -11.54
N SER A 15 4.96 11.53 -10.97
CA SER A 15 3.63 11.57 -11.58
C SER A 15 2.52 11.61 -10.54
N PHE A 16 1.45 12.35 -10.81
CA PHE A 16 0.31 12.50 -9.89
C PHE A 16 -1.04 12.32 -10.63
N PRO A 17 -1.47 11.08 -10.91
CA PRO A 17 -2.69 10.82 -11.67
C PRO A 17 -3.98 11.39 -11.05
N GLY A 18 -4.12 11.43 -9.72
CA GLY A 18 -5.35 11.94 -9.13
C GLY A 18 -5.41 12.01 -7.62
N GLY A 19 -6.36 12.79 -7.11
CA GLY A 19 -6.67 12.84 -5.67
C GLY A 19 -5.82 13.80 -4.84
N ARG A 20 -5.01 14.69 -5.44
CA ARG A 20 -4.13 15.62 -4.70
C ARG A 20 -4.85 16.44 -3.62
N LYS A 21 -6.10 16.83 -3.87
CA LYS A 21 -6.94 17.60 -2.93
C LYS A 21 -7.41 16.79 -1.72
N ASN A 22 -7.31 15.47 -1.76
CA ASN A 22 -7.67 14.58 -0.66
C ASN A 22 -6.53 14.39 0.33
N LEU A 23 -5.31 14.86 -0.01
CA LEU A 23 -4.15 14.78 0.87
C LEU A 23 -4.00 16.05 1.71
N LYS A 24 -3.68 15.84 2.99
CA LYS A 24 -3.27 16.88 3.93
C LYS A 24 -2.13 16.38 4.82
N PHE A 25 -1.26 17.28 5.22
CA PHE A 25 -0.27 17.04 6.26
C PHE A 25 -0.84 17.54 7.58
N VAL A 26 -0.77 16.72 8.62
CA VAL A 26 -1.35 17.00 9.94
C VAL A 26 -0.38 16.63 11.05
N ASP A 27 -0.36 17.43 12.10
CA ASP A 27 0.48 17.21 13.29
C ASP A 27 -0.26 16.37 14.35
N GLY A 28 -1.19 15.50 13.94
CA GLY A 28 -2.07 14.78 14.86
C GLY A 28 -3.13 13.90 14.20
N ILE A 29 -3.54 12.86 14.93
CA ILE A 29 -4.79 12.13 14.67
C ILE A 29 -5.84 12.58 15.70
N PRO A 30 -7.07 12.89 15.27
CA PRO A 30 -8.17 13.20 16.19
C PRO A 30 -8.40 12.09 17.22
N ALA A 31 -8.62 12.45 18.49
CA ALA A 31 -8.78 11.48 19.57
C ALA A 31 -9.98 10.53 19.36
N ASP A 32 -11.05 11.03 18.74
CA ASP A 32 -12.24 10.24 18.39
C ASP A 32 -11.98 9.18 17.31
N ALA A 33 -10.91 9.33 16.51
CA ALA A 33 -10.50 8.29 15.57
C ALA A 33 -9.95 7.04 16.28
N SER A 34 -9.49 7.16 17.54
CA SER A 34 -9.01 6.05 18.37
C SER A 34 -10.04 5.60 19.42
N ALA A 35 -11.07 6.40 19.67
CA ALA A 35 -12.05 6.13 20.71
C ALA A 35 -13.07 5.07 20.28
N THR A 36 -13.32 4.08 21.14
CA THR A 36 -14.47 3.19 20.99
C THR A 36 -15.75 3.96 21.30
N ARG A 37 -16.77 3.86 20.45
CA ARG A 37 -18.11 4.44 20.68
C ARG A 37 -18.90 3.69 21.76
N VAL A 38 -18.28 3.34 22.88
CA VAL A 38 -18.92 2.67 24.00
C VAL A 38 -18.64 3.48 25.27
N ASN A 39 -19.64 4.26 25.68
CA ASN A 39 -19.72 5.07 26.89
C ASN A 39 -18.55 6.03 27.17
N ALA A 40 -18.86 7.33 27.17
CA ALA A 40 -18.00 8.43 27.61
C ALA A 40 -17.65 8.41 29.11
N ALA A 41 -17.66 7.25 29.76
CA ALA A 41 -17.24 7.04 31.13
C ALA A 41 -16.45 5.73 31.21
N ALA A 42 -15.15 5.84 31.47
CA ALA A 42 -14.17 4.77 31.60
C ALA A 42 -13.56 4.22 30.29
N ALA A 43 -12.76 5.04 29.63
CA ALA A 43 -11.65 4.57 28.79
C ALA A 43 -10.41 5.44 29.04
N THR A 44 -9.78 5.28 30.20
CA THR A 44 -8.36 5.65 30.37
C THR A 44 -7.51 4.53 29.77
N LEU A 45 -7.57 4.38 28.45
CA LEU A 45 -6.41 3.90 27.71
C LEU A 45 -5.58 5.15 27.41
N PRO A 46 -4.24 5.12 27.55
CA PRO A 46 -3.46 6.22 27.05
C PRO A 46 -3.79 6.29 25.56
N ALA A 47 -4.44 7.38 25.13
CA ALA A 47 -4.32 7.79 23.75
C ALA A 47 -2.83 7.75 23.49
N ASP A 48 -2.35 6.89 22.57
CA ASP A 48 -0.96 6.88 22.15
C ASP A 48 -0.58 8.35 21.98
N GLN A 49 0.25 8.86 22.91
CA GLN A 49 0.47 10.30 23.00
C GLN A 49 1.07 10.71 21.68
N TRP A 50 0.29 11.43 20.88
CA TRP A 50 0.72 11.82 19.55
C TRP A 50 2.02 12.59 19.69
N ASP A 51 3.06 12.06 19.06
CA ASP A 51 4.33 12.74 19.00
C ASP A 51 4.22 13.90 18.01
N ASN A 52 3.97 15.10 18.55
CA ASN A 52 3.97 16.36 17.79
C ASN A 52 5.31 16.64 17.08
N SER A 53 6.37 15.87 17.35
CA SER A 53 7.62 15.91 16.59
C SER A 53 7.56 15.15 15.26
N THR A 54 6.43 14.52 14.94
CA THR A 54 6.18 13.85 13.65
C THR A 54 4.92 14.37 12.94
N THR A 55 4.94 14.42 11.62
CA THR A 55 3.76 14.73 10.79
C THR A 55 3.17 13.46 10.20
N ALA A 56 1.84 13.37 10.10
CA ALA A 56 1.16 12.36 9.31
C ALA A 56 0.60 12.93 8.01
N LEU A 57 0.60 12.10 6.97
CA LEU A 57 -0.16 12.30 5.77
C LEU A 57 -1.59 11.78 5.99
N GLN A 58 -2.55 12.68 6.18
CA GLN A 58 -3.96 12.37 6.19
C GLN A 58 -4.49 12.26 4.76
N LEU A 59 -5.26 11.21 4.50
CA LEU A 59 -5.96 11.00 3.25
C LEU A 59 -7.47 10.92 3.47
N PHE A 60 -8.20 11.66 2.64
CA PHE A 60 -9.65 11.73 2.64
C PHE A 60 -10.30 10.84 1.56
N TYR A 61 -11.35 10.11 1.94
CA TYR A 61 -12.21 9.35 1.05
C TYR A 61 -13.65 9.86 1.18
N PRO A 62 -14.14 10.66 0.22
CA PRO A 62 -15.51 11.18 0.25
C PRO A 62 -16.55 10.06 0.17
N ALA A 63 -17.69 10.23 0.82
CA ALA A 63 -18.84 9.35 0.70
C ALA A 63 -19.20 9.08 -0.78
N GLY A 64 -19.48 7.83 -1.11
CA GLY A 64 -19.77 7.37 -2.48
C GLY A 64 -18.55 7.25 -3.39
N SER A 65 -17.34 7.59 -2.93
CA SER A 65 -16.13 7.46 -3.74
C SER A 65 -15.62 6.02 -3.78
N ILE A 66 -15.01 5.65 -4.91
CA ILE A 66 -14.35 4.37 -5.14
C ILE A 66 -12.87 4.70 -5.38
N ASP A 67 -12.55 5.12 -6.60
CA ASP A 67 -11.19 5.38 -7.05
C ASP A 67 -10.94 6.86 -7.42
N PRO A 68 -9.68 7.27 -7.69
CA PRO A 68 -9.34 8.64 -8.08
C PRO A 68 -9.80 9.05 -9.48
N ALA A 69 -10.18 8.09 -10.33
CA ALA A 69 -10.61 8.31 -11.71
C ALA A 69 -12.12 8.63 -11.81
N ARG A 70 -12.92 8.23 -10.81
CA ARG A 70 -14.38 8.45 -10.75
C ARG A 70 -14.75 9.66 -9.88
N LYS A 71 -16.04 10.04 -9.94
CA LYS A 71 -16.62 11.10 -9.11
C LYS A 71 -17.57 10.50 -8.06
N PRO A 72 -17.53 10.96 -6.80
CA PRO A 72 -16.50 11.84 -6.23
C PRO A 72 -15.12 11.16 -6.23
N LYS A 73 -14.04 11.95 -6.37
CA LYS A 73 -12.67 11.41 -6.43
C LYS A 73 -12.28 10.86 -5.07
N GLY A 74 -12.09 9.55 -4.98
CA GLY A 74 -11.73 8.86 -3.73
C GLY A 74 -10.24 8.62 -3.61
N GLY A 75 -9.66 8.94 -2.45
CA GLY A 75 -8.26 8.62 -2.17
C GLY A 75 -7.28 9.41 -3.04
N VAL A 76 -6.10 8.84 -3.27
CA VAL A 76 -5.00 9.46 -4.03
C VAL A 76 -4.20 8.42 -4.81
N ASP A 77 -3.57 8.86 -5.89
CA ASP A 77 -2.62 8.10 -6.67
C ASP A 77 -1.47 9.00 -7.11
N PHE A 78 -0.23 8.61 -6.80
CA PHE A 78 1.00 9.24 -7.26
C PHE A 78 2.19 8.26 -7.27
N TYR A 79 3.16 8.52 -8.14
CA TYR A 79 4.41 7.79 -8.27
C TYR A 79 5.56 8.69 -7.82
N ALA A 80 6.51 8.11 -7.09
CA ALA A 80 7.57 8.82 -6.38
C ALA A 80 8.89 8.06 -6.50
N THR A 81 9.98 8.79 -6.72
CA THR A 81 11.33 8.22 -6.84
C THR A 81 12.29 9.01 -5.96
N PRO A 82 12.19 8.89 -4.61
CA PRO A 82 12.95 9.73 -3.68
C PRO A 82 14.44 9.39 -3.62
N LEU A 83 14.84 8.25 -4.19
CA LEU A 83 16.23 7.79 -4.29
C LEU A 83 16.50 7.30 -5.73
N PRO A 84 17.73 7.40 -6.24
CA PRO A 84 18.13 6.73 -7.48
C PRO A 84 18.12 5.22 -7.26
N LEU A 85 17.38 4.49 -8.09
CA LEU A 85 17.14 3.06 -7.93
C LEU A 85 17.42 2.27 -9.21
N GLU A 86 17.98 2.90 -10.25
CA GLU A 86 18.19 2.39 -11.63
C GLU A 86 18.81 0.99 -11.71
N ASP A 87 19.68 0.63 -10.77
CA ASP A 87 20.34 -0.68 -10.71
C ASP A 87 19.98 -1.49 -9.43
N ALA A 88 19.01 -1.00 -8.65
CA ALA A 88 18.59 -1.66 -7.43
C ALA A 88 17.90 -2.99 -7.75
N ARG A 89 18.21 -4.00 -6.94
CA ARG A 89 17.59 -5.33 -7.00
C ARG A 89 16.96 -5.73 -5.69
N ASN A 90 17.30 -5.06 -4.60
CA ASN A 90 16.79 -5.31 -3.27
C ASN A 90 16.35 -3.97 -2.68
N VAL A 91 15.05 -3.73 -2.62
CA VAL A 91 14.47 -2.47 -2.16
C VAL A 91 13.52 -2.72 -1.01
N THR A 92 13.63 -1.92 0.03
CA THR A 92 12.71 -1.92 1.16
C THR A 92 11.88 -0.65 1.17
N LEU A 93 10.57 -0.83 1.35
CA LEU A 93 9.62 0.24 1.66
C LEU A 93 8.99 -0.01 3.04
N GLU A 94 9.02 1.03 3.86
CA GLU A 94 8.42 1.06 5.19
C GLU A 94 7.43 2.22 5.30
N TYR A 95 6.34 1.99 6.03
CA TYR A 95 5.42 3.03 6.49
C TYR A 95 4.51 2.48 7.60
N SER A 96 3.90 3.39 8.35
CA SER A 96 2.81 3.08 9.27
C SER A 96 1.50 3.61 8.72
N ALA A 97 0.40 2.87 8.89
CA ALA A 97 -0.95 3.29 8.53
C ALA A 97 -1.89 3.21 9.74
N PHE A 98 -2.79 4.19 9.88
CA PHE A 98 -3.81 4.24 10.93
C PHE A 98 -5.19 4.33 10.30
N PHE A 99 -6.04 3.36 10.63
CA PHE A 99 -7.46 3.37 10.29
C PHE A 99 -8.26 3.75 11.55
N PRO A 100 -9.27 4.63 11.48
CA PRO A 100 -10.16 4.90 12.60
C PRO A 100 -10.76 3.63 13.20
N GLN A 101 -11.06 3.65 14.50
CA GLN A 101 -11.73 2.57 15.22
C GLN A 101 -13.08 2.19 14.57
N ASP A 102 -13.78 3.17 13.99
CA ASP A 102 -15.06 2.97 13.33
C ASP A 102 -14.95 2.76 11.81
N PHE A 103 -13.73 2.65 11.25
CA PHE A 103 -13.50 2.56 9.81
C PHE A 103 -14.35 1.46 9.16
N ASP A 104 -15.12 1.85 8.15
CA ASP A 104 -15.91 0.96 7.34
C ASP A 104 -15.03 0.43 6.20
N TRP A 105 -14.58 -0.81 6.34
CA TRP A 105 -13.73 -1.51 5.40
C TRP A 105 -14.39 -1.75 4.03
N VAL A 106 -15.72 -1.69 3.96
CA VAL A 106 -16.56 -2.03 2.81
C VAL A 106 -16.21 -3.40 2.23
N LYS A 107 -15.42 -3.45 1.16
CA LYS A 107 -14.98 -4.68 0.50
C LYS A 107 -13.47 -4.76 0.40
N ALA A 108 -12.85 -3.64 0.02
CA ALA A 108 -11.41 -3.54 -0.12
C ALA A 108 -10.94 -2.11 -0.38
N GLY A 109 -9.64 -1.88 -0.25
CA GLY A 109 -8.96 -0.70 -0.76
C GLY A 109 -7.47 -0.91 -0.92
N LYS A 110 -6.84 0.05 -1.61
CA LYS A 110 -5.42 -0.01 -1.99
C LYS A 110 -4.58 0.74 -0.97
N LEU A 111 -3.34 0.30 -0.78
CA LEU A 111 -2.34 0.92 0.06
C LEU A 111 -1.00 0.98 -0.68
N PRO A 112 -0.08 1.87 -0.26
CA PRO A 112 1.20 2.08 -0.93
C PRO A 112 2.03 0.80 -1.07
N GLY A 113 2.82 0.74 -2.15
CA GLY A 113 3.77 -0.35 -2.40
C GLY A 113 4.88 0.04 -3.38
N LEU A 114 5.72 -0.91 -3.74
CA LEU A 114 6.77 -0.72 -4.75
C LEU A 114 6.22 -1.00 -6.16
N TYR A 115 6.85 -0.40 -7.16
CA TYR A 115 6.63 -0.72 -8.58
C TYR A 115 7.95 -0.69 -9.33
N GLY A 116 8.05 -1.40 -10.44
CA GLY A 116 9.22 -1.33 -11.33
C GLY A 116 8.82 -1.53 -12.79
N GLY A 117 9.73 -1.21 -13.71
CA GLY A 117 9.49 -1.26 -15.16
C GLY A 117 8.82 0.00 -15.69
N HIS A 118 7.52 0.20 -15.43
CA HIS A 118 6.83 1.45 -15.78
C HIS A 118 5.68 1.79 -14.82
N THR A 119 5.31 3.07 -14.79
CA THR A 119 4.10 3.51 -14.05
C THR A 119 2.84 2.89 -14.67
N GLY A 120 1.77 2.73 -13.89
CA GLY A 120 0.50 2.23 -14.39
C GLY A 120 0.33 0.72 -14.38
N CYS A 121 1.29 -0.06 -13.83
CA CYS A 121 1.25 -1.52 -13.68
C CYS A 121 0.12 -2.02 -12.74
N SER A 122 -1.13 -1.83 -13.17
CA SER A 122 -2.33 -1.88 -12.36
C SER A 122 -3.58 -1.93 -13.25
N GLY A 123 -4.78 -1.89 -12.66
CA GLY A 123 -6.02 -1.64 -13.43
C GLY A 123 -6.45 -2.75 -14.41
N GLY A 124 -5.73 -3.87 -14.45
CA GLY A 124 -5.96 -4.96 -15.42
C GLY A 124 -4.81 -5.14 -16.41
N ASP A 125 -3.73 -4.37 -16.27
CA ASP A 125 -2.47 -4.58 -16.99
C ASP A 125 -2.00 -6.04 -16.85
N ALA A 126 -1.45 -6.60 -17.93
CA ALA A 126 -0.93 -7.96 -17.98
C ALA A 126 0.40 -8.12 -17.21
N ALA A 127 1.06 -7.00 -16.91
CA ALA A 127 2.32 -6.88 -16.18
C ALA A 127 3.44 -7.71 -16.81
N LEU A 128 3.62 -7.60 -18.13
CA LEU A 128 4.63 -8.37 -18.87
C LEU A 128 6.03 -7.75 -18.76
N ASP A 129 6.10 -6.43 -18.58
CA ASP A 129 7.31 -5.61 -18.53
C ASP A 129 7.33 -4.63 -17.35
N CYS A 130 6.44 -4.86 -16.37
CA CYS A 130 6.35 -4.10 -15.13
C CYS A 130 5.93 -5.00 -13.97
N PHE A 131 6.08 -4.48 -12.75
CA PHE A 131 5.43 -5.09 -11.59
C PHE A 131 4.93 -4.02 -10.60
N SER A 132 4.00 -4.40 -9.73
CA SER A 132 3.68 -3.64 -8.52
C SER A 132 3.33 -4.55 -7.34
N THR A 133 3.73 -4.13 -6.14
CA THR A 133 3.57 -4.84 -4.86
C THR A 133 2.77 -4.00 -3.86
N ARG A 134 1.69 -3.38 -4.33
CA ARG A 134 0.77 -2.64 -3.45
C ARG A 134 0.20 -3.57 -2.41
N LEU A 135 -0.04 -3.03 -1.22
CA LEU A 135 -0.84 -3.75 -0.23
C LEU A 135 -2.31 -3.42 -0.43
N MET A 136 -3.18 -4.29 0.06
CA MET A 136 -4.61 -4.01 0.13
C MET A 136 -5.15 -4.32 1.53
N TRP A 137 -6.23 -3.62 1.88
CA TRP A 137 -7.17 -4.11 2.89
C TRP A 137 -8.35 -4.80 2.21
N ARG A 138 -8.96 -5.70 2.94
CA ARG A 138 -10.24 -6.35 2.66
C ARG A 138 -11.22 -6.08 3.81
N GLN A 139 -12.39 -6.71 3.76
CA GLN A 139 -13.33 -6.75 4.88
C GLN A 139 -12.61 -7.11 6.18
N ASP A 140 -13.09 -6.51 7.28
CA ASP A 140 -12.59 -6.74 8.64
C ASP A 140 -11.08 -6.48 8.81
N GLY A 141 -10.52 -5.60 7.98
CA GLY A 141 -9.11 -5.22 8.01
C GLY A 141 -8.15 -6.28 7.50
N HIS A 142 -8.63 -7.38 6.90
CA HIS A 142 -7.73 -8.41 6.36
C HIS A 142 -6.75 -7.82 5.34
N GLY A 143 -5.46 -8.02 5.57
CA GLY A 143 -4.39 -7.53 4.72
C GLY A 143 -3.97 -8.54 3.67
N GLU A 144 -3.45 -8.07 2.53
CA GLU A 144 -2.84 -8.90 1.49
C GLU A 144 -1.76 -8.13 0.73
N LEU A 145 -0.82 -8.85 0.13
CA LEU A 145 -0.08 -8.37 -1.03
C LEU A 145 -1.01 -8.42 -2.24
N TYR A 146 -1.06 -7.34 -3.01
CA TYR A 146 -1.79 -7.25 -4.27
C TYR A 146 -0.80 -7.08 -5.42
N LEU A 147 -0.36 -8.22 -5.95
CA LEU A 147 0.75 -8.36 -6.89
C LEU A 147 0.28 -8.20 -8.34
N TYR A 148 0.89 -7.27 -9.06
CA TYR A 148 0.96 -7.30 -10.52
C TYR A 148 2.38 -7.73 -10.92
N ALA A 149 2.49 -8.82 -11.65
CA ALA A 149 3.71 -9.36 -12.25
C ALA A 149 3.30 -10.38 -13.33
N PRO A 150 4.21 -10.87 -14.20
CA PRO A 150 3.87 -11.80 -15.27
C PRO A 150 3.14 -13.04 -14.73
N LYS A 151 1.83 -13.11 -14.98
CA LYS A 151 0.92 -14.06 -14.30
C LYS A 151 1.18 -15.50 -14.71
N ASP A 152 1.45 -15.72 -15.99
CA ASP A 152 1.73 -17.03 -16.58
C ASP A 152 3.09 -17.61 -16.14
N LYS A 153 3.93 -16.79 -15.49
CA LYS A 153 5.23 -17.19 -14.96
C LYS A 153 5.21 -17.47 -13.46
N GLN A 154 4.14 -17.15 -12.75
CA GLN A 154 4.11 -17.43 -11.31
C GLN A 154 4.01 -18.94 -11.05
N THR A 155 4.57 -19.37 -9.93
CA THR A 155 4.53 -20.78 -9.53
C THR A 155 3.10 -21.21 -9.18
N ASN A 156 2.82 -22.50 -9.35
CA ASN A 156 1.59 -23.09 -8.83
C ASN A 156 1.52 -22.96 -7.30
N ASP A 157 2.65 -23.03 -6.59
CA ASP A 157 2.69 -22.91 -5.13
C ASP A 157 2.29 -21.51 -4.65
N LEU A 158 2.60 -20.45 -5.41
CA LEU A 158 2.07 -19.10 -5.15
C LEU A 158 0.55 -19.05 -5.19
N CYS A 159 -0.03 -19.72 -6.17
CA CYS A 159 -1.47 -19.66 -6.44
C CYS A 159 -2.30 -20.73 -5.71
N ASN A 160 -1.68 -21.81 -5.26
CA ASN A 160 -2.32 -22.90 -4.51
C ASN A 160 -2.29 -22.68 -3.00
N ASP A 161 -1.58 -21.67 -2.51
CA ASP A 161 -1.69 -21.21 -1.13
C ASP A 161 -3.16 -20.87 -0.83
N LYS A 162 -3.69 -21.42 0.28
CA LYS A 162 -5.10 -21.27 0.67
C LYS A 162 -5.51 -19.82 0.97
N GLN A 163 -4.54 -18.96 1.27
CA GLN A 163 -4.73 -17.54 1.50
C GLN A 163 -4.52 -16.72 0.23
N SER A 164 -4.08 -17.33 -0.87
CA SER A 164 -3.87 -16.66 -2.14
C SER A 164 -5.07 -16.83 -3.09
N VAL A 165 -5.32 -15.81 -3.90
CA VAL A 165 -6.28 -15.83 -5.00
C VAL A 165 -5.60 -15.23 -6.24
N CYS A 166 -5.23 -16.11 -7.17
CA CYS A 166 -4.66 -15.73 -8.46
C CYS A 166 -5.77 -15.56 -9.50
N ASP A 167 -6.23 -14.33 -9.71
CA ASP A 167 -7.25 -13.99 -10.70
C ASP A 167 -6.65 -13.60 -12.07
N ALA A 168 -7.26 -14.06 -13.16
CA ALA A 168 -6.78 -13.77 -14.51
C ALA A 168 -6.97 -12.29 -14.90
N SER A 169 -7.95 -11.59 -14.34
CA SER A 169 -8.37 -10.25 -14.76
C SER A 169 -7.60 -9.13 -14.04
N TYR A 170 -7.23 -9.34 -12.77
CA TYR A 170 -6.64 -8.32 -11.92
C TYR A 170 -5.41 -8.82 -11.15
N GLY A 171 -4.88 -8.01 -10.23
CA GLY A 171 -3.69 -8.40 -9.44
C GLY A 171 -3.94 -9.66 -8.62
N PHE A 172 -2.89 -10.44 -8.40
CA PHE A 172 -2.94 -11.61 -7.53
C PHE A 172 -3.00 -11.15 -6.08
N SER A 173 -3.94 -11.72 -5.34
CA SER A 173 -4.05 -11.55 -3.90
C SER A 173 -3.18 -12.62 -3.26
N ILE A 174 -2.09 -12.24 -2.61
CA ILE A 174 -1.14 -13.18 -2.00
C ILE A 174 -1.22 -13.04 -0.47
N GLY A 175 -1.40 -14.17 0.21
CA GLY A 175 -1.42 -14.23 1.67
C GLY A 175 -2.56 -13.43 2.31
N ARG A 176 -3.75 -13.37 1.70
CA ARG A 176 -4.90 -12.65 2.24
C ARG A 176 -5.24 -13.15 3.65
N GLY A 177 -5.27 -12.20 4.58
CA GLY A 177 -5.59 -12.46 5.97
C GLY A 177 -4.46 -13.11 6.77
N SER A 178 -3.24 -13.19 6.22
CA SER A 178 -2.02 -13.48 7.00
C SER A 178 -1.74 -12.42 8.07
N PHE A 179 -2.28 -11.21 7.89
CA PHE A 179 -2.30 -10.13 8.86
C PHE A 179 -3.61 -9.33 8.78
N ARG A 180 -3.79 -8.41 9.72
CA ARG A 180 -4.86 -7.41 9.70
C ARG A 180 -4.30 -6.02 9.91
N TRP A 181 -4.90 -5.05 9.22
CA TRP A 181 -4.82 -3.64 9.54
C TRP A 181 -5.67 -3.37 10.77
N ALA A 182 -5.08 -2.82 11.81
CA ALA A 182 -5.81 -2.50 13.02
C ALA A 182 -6.70 -1.27 12.81
N ALA A 183 -7.95 -1.36 13.25
CA ALA A 183 -8.80 -0.19 13.46
C ALA A 183 -8.49 0.41 14.83
N GLY A 184 -8.33 1.73 14.91
CA GLY A 184 -8.05 2.46 16.14
C GLY A 184 -6.58 2.40 16.59
N ALA A 185 -5.68 1.80 15.81
CA ALA A 185 -4.26 1.70 16.14
C ALA A 185 -3.37 1.76 14.90
N TRP A 186 -2.12 2.14 15.09
CA TRP A 186 -1.10 2.12 14.04
C TRP A 186 -0.74 0.69 13.66
N THR A 187 -0.61 0.43 12.36
CA THR A 187 -0.03 -0.79 11.80
C THR A 187 1.20 -0.41 10.99
N SER A 188 2.38 -0.84 11.43
CA SER A 188 3.64 -0.62 10.73
C SER A 188 3.91 -1.78 9.78
N VAL A 189 4.28 -1.46 8.54
CA VAL A 189 4.63 -2.45 7.52
C VAL A 189 6.01 -2.19 6.96
N ARG A 190 6.71 -3.27 6.65
CA ARG A 190 7.99 -3.28 5.96
C ARG A 190 7.93 -4.33 4.87
N GLN A 191 7.88 -3.89 3.61
CA GLN A 191 7.96 -4.79 2.47
C GLN A 191 9.36 -4.74 1.86
N ILE A 192 9.90 -5.91 1.52
CA ILE A 192 11.16 -6.04 0.79
C ILE A 192 10.87 -6.75 -0.52
N VAL A 193 11.28 -6.14 -1.63
CA VAL A 193 11.25 -6.75 -2.95
C VAL A 193 12.68 -7.09 -3.35
N VAL A 194 12.91 -8.35 -3.72
CA VAL A 194 14.15 -8.80 -4.34
C VAL A 194 13.85 -9.21 -5.77
N LEU A 195 14.36 -8.48 -6.76
CA LEU A 195 14.15 -8.82 -8.16
C LEU A 195 14.76 -10.18 -8.49
N ASN A 196 14.04 -10.93 -9.32
CA ASN A 196 14.54 -12.19 -9.84
C ASN A 196 15.77 -11.95 -10.73
N THR A 197 16.64 -12.95 -10.81
CA THR A 197 17.60 -13.06 -11.90
C THR A 197 16.81 -13.11 -13.21
N PRO A 198 17.17 -12.33 -14.26
CA PRO A 198 16.43 -12.32 -15.52
C PRO A 198 16.14 -13.72 -16.05
N GLY A 199 14.85 -14.05 -16.20
CA GLY A 199 14.39 -15.34 -16.69
C GLY A 199 14.39 -16.50 -15.68
N LYS A 200 14.74 -16.26 -14.41
CA LYS A 200 14.67 -17.27 -13.33
C LYS A 200 13.52 -16.99 -12.36
N GLN A 201 13.05 -18.05 -11.70
CA GLN A 201 12.00 -18.01 -10.67
C GLN A 201 12.61 -17.89 -9.26
N ASP A 202 13.39 -16.85 -9.02
CA ASP A 202 14.16 -16.66 -7.78
C ASP A 202 13.95 -15.27 -7.14
N GLY A 203 12.88 -14.57 -7.52
CA GLY A 203 12.53 -13.28 -6.94
C GLY A 203 11.93 -13.44 -5.55
N GLY A 204 12.27 -12.49 -4.68
CA GLY A 204 11.83 -12.45 -3.29
C GLY A 204 10.72 -11.43 -3.05
N PHE A 205 9.81 -11.77 -2.15
CA PHE A 205 8.93 -10.81 -1.49
C PHE A 205 8.83 -11.17 -0.01
N THR A 206 9.14 -10.21 0.86
CA THR A 206 8.88 -10.36 2.29
C THR A 206 8.03 -9.21 2.79
N LEU A 207 7.14 -9.50 3.74
CA LEU A 207 6.35 -8.51 4.45
C LEU A 207 6.44 -8.76 5.95
N ASP A 208 6.97 -7.78 6.67
CA ASP A 208 6.89 -7.71 8.12
C ASP A 208 5.76 -6.75 8.50
N VAL A 209 4.91 -7.15 9.44
CA VAL A 209 3.83 -6.31 10.00
C VAL A 209 4.03 -6.24 11.51
N ASN A 210 4.15 -5.02 12.05
CA ASN A 210 4.47 -4.77 13.46
C ASN A 210 5.70 -5.57 13.94
N GLY A 211 6.72 -5.70 13.07
CA GLY A 211 7.96 -6.43 13.34
C GLY A 211 7.90 -7.95 13.17
N ALA A 212 6.73 -8.53 12.84
CA ALA A 212 6.57 -9.97 12.60
C ALA A 212 6.46 -10.29 11.11
N ARG A 213 7.23 -11.27 10.61
CA ARG A 213 7.14 -11.78 9.24
C ARG A 213 5.79 -12.47 9.01
N VAL A 214 5.01 -11.97 8.06
CA VAL A 214 3.68 -12.53 7.72
C VAL A 214 3.60 -13.08 6.29
N ILE A 215 4.47 -12.62 5.38
CA ILE A 215 4.63 -13.20 4.04
C ILE A 215 6.13 -13.35 3.77
N ASP A 216 6.54 -14.53 3.32
CA ASP A 216 7.91 -14.83 2.93
C ASP A 216 7.90 -15.70 1.66
N ARG A 217 8.28 -15.09 0.53
CA ARG A 217 8.30 -15.73 -0.79
C ARG A 217 9.69 -15.60 -1.39
N SER A 218 10.16 -16.68 -2.00
CA SER A 218 11.43 -16.74 -2.74
C SER A 218 11.26 -17.27 -4.17
N ASP A 219 10.02 -17.23 -4.66
CA ASP A 219 9.59 -17.85 -5.91
C ASP A 219 8.71 -16.91 -6.76
N VAL A 220 8.82 -15.60 -6.54
CA VAL A 220 8.10 -14.59 -7.34
C VAL A 220 8.88 -14.33 -8.63
N PHE A 221 8.17 -14.23 -9.76
CA PHE A 221 8.77 -13.80 -11.03
C PHE A 221 8.37 -12.36 -11.33
N TYR A 222 9.30 -11.42 -11.39
CA TYR A 222 8.99 -10.01 -11.69
C TYR A 222 9.22 -9.67 -13.16
N LEU A 223 10.42 -9.92 -13.69
CA LEU A 223 10.78 -9.47 -15.05
C LEU A 223 11.61 -10.51 -15.82
N VAL A 224 11.39 -10.57 -17.14
CA VAL A 224 12.16 -11.44 -18.07
C VAL A 224 13.52 -10.82 -18.42
N ARG A 225 13.60 -9.50 -18.48
CA ARG A 225 14.83 -8.72 -18.70
C ARG A 225 14.80 -7.48 -17.82
N ILE A 226 15.97 -7.05 -17.36
CA ILE A 226 16.12 -5.70 -16.82
C ILE A 226 16.06 -4.77 -18.02
N GLN A 227 15.00 -3.96 -18.12
CA GLN A 227 15.04 -2.86 -19.07
C GLN A 227 16.12 -1.89 -18.61
N GLN A 228 17.16 -1.72 -19.42
CA GLN A 228 18.17 -0.68 -19.22
C GLN A 228 17.52 0.66 -19.54
N GLY A 229 17.27 1.48 -18.52
CA GLY A 229 16.58 2.77 -18.61
C GLY A 229 16.24 3.31 -17.20
N PRO A 230 15.79 4.57 -17.07
CA PRO A 230 15.60 5.27 -15.78
C PRO A 230 14.40 4.76 -14.95
N HIS A 231 14.02 3.49 -15.08
CA HIS A 231 12.77 2.95 -14.54
C HIS A 231 12.99 1.67 -13.74
N ALA A 232 14.02 1.67 -12.92
CA ALA A 232 14.09 0.70 -11.85
C ALA A 232 13.26 1.16 -10.65
N ASP A 233 12.92 0.15 -9.87
CA ASP A 233 12.02 0.11 -8.72
C ASP A 233 11.83 1.45 -8.02
N ALA A 234 10.60 1.93 -7.95
CA ALA A 234 10.25 3.20 -7.33
C ALA A 234 9.03 3.04 -6.41
N LEU A 235 8.71 4.08 -5.65
CA LEU A 235 7.59 4.09 -4.71
C LEU A 235 6.28 4.39 -5.46
N HIS A 236 5.32 3.47 -5.42
CA HIS A 236 3.95 3.71 -5.87
C HIS A 236 3.05 3.97 -4.66
N THR A 237 2.66 5.22 -4.47
CA THR A 237 1.68 5.57 -3.43
C THR A 237 0.30 5.64 -4.05
N SER A 238 -0.46 4.56 -3.89
CA SER A 238 -1.83 4.44 -4.36
C SER A 238 -2.72 4.00 -3.22
N THR A 239 -3.69 4.83 -2.85
CA THR A 239 -4.66 4.44 -1.83
C THR A 239 -6.03 5.04 -2.07
N PHE A 240 -7.03 4.18 -2.20
CA PHE A 240 -8.41 4.48 -2.54
C PHE A 240 -9.31 3.29 -2.23
N PHE A 241 -10.62 3.53 -2.10
CA PHE A 241 -11.62 2.49 -1.90
C PHE A 241 -11.74 1.64 -3.18
N GLY A 242 -11.26 0.41 -3.10
CA GLY A 242 -10.64 -0.23 -4.26
C GLY A 242 -11.50 -1.31 -4.87
N GLY A 243 -11.98 -1.09 -6.09
CA GLY A 243 -12.62 -2.09 -6.94
C GLY A 243 -13.16 -1.39 -8.18
N HIS A 244 -13.95 -2.06 -9.02
CA HIS A 244 -14.48 -1.44 -10.23
C HIS A 244 -16.02 -1.24 -10.19
N THR A 245 -16.71 -1.66 -9.12
CA THR A 245 -18.17 -1.56 -8.99
C THR A 245 -18.59 -0.67 -7.83
N LYS A 246 -19.83 -0.17 -7.85
CA LYS A 246 -20.40 0.69 -6.79
C LYS A 246 -20.40 0.04 -5.39
N THR A 247 -20.35 -1.29 -5.32
CA THR A 247 -20.31 -2.01 -4.04
C THR A 247 -19.00 -1.85 -3.26
N TYR A 248 -17.99 -1.20 -3.86
CA TYR A 248 -16.74 -0.82 -3.21
C TYR A 248 -16.75 0.62 -2.69
N ALA A 249 -17.81 1.39 -2.95
CA ALA A 249 -17.87 2.78 -2.56
C ALA A 249 -17.98 2.90 -1.03
N THR A 250 -17.20 3.82 -0.44
CA THR A 250 -17.35 4.14 0.98
C THR A 250 -18.75 4.73 1.25
N PRO A 251 -19.50 4.28 2.26
CA PRO A 251 -20.85 4.79 2.53
C PRO A 251 -20.85 6.17 3.20
N ARG A 252 -19.69 6.60 3.73
CA ARG A 252 -19.51 7.86 4.45
C ARG A 252 -18.15 8.46 4.16
N ASP A 253 -17.96 9.69 4.62
CA ASP A 253 -16.65 10.34 4.65
C ASP A 253 -15.73 9.59 5.61
N GLN A 254 -14.55 9.19 5.11
CA GLN A 254 -13.57 8.43 5.87
C GLN A 254 -12.16 8.98 5.68
N TYR A 255 -11.28 8.68 6.63
CA TYR A 255 -9.89 9.11 6.63
C TYR A 255 -8.96 7.95 6.97
N VAL A 256 -7.75 7.98 6.43
CA VAL A 256 -6.64 7.11 6.81
C VAL A 256 -5.40 8.00 6.94
N TRP A 257 -4.55 7.72 7.92
CA TRP A 257 -3.30 8.45 8.13
C TRP A 257 -2.10 7.56 7.87
N PHE A 258 -1.05 8.16 7.34
CA PHE A 258 0.22 7.48 7.07
C PHE A 258 1.38 8.26 7.65
N LYS A 259 2.38 7.58 8.20
CA LYS A 259 3.63 8.20 8.67
C LYS A 259 4.81 7.24 8.54
N ASP A 260 5.98 7.68 8.95
CA ASP A 260 7.22 6.89 8.99
C ASP A 260 7.62 6.29 7.62
N PHE A 261 7.35 7.01 6.51
CA PHE A 261 7.78 6.54 5.20
C PHE A 261 9.31 6.47 5.12
N ALA A 262 9.83 5.29 4.79
CA ALA A 262 11.24 5.08 4.48
C ALA A 262 11.37 4.20 3.24
N LEU A 263 12.36 4.54 2.40
CA LEU A 263 12.75 3.76 1.24
C LEU A 263 14.25 3.51 1.36
N SER A 264 14.69 2.28 1.13
CA SER A 264 16.10 1.89 1.22
C SER A 264 16.48 0.99 0.05
N ASN A 265 17.64 1.23 -0.51
CA ASN A 265 18.30 0.31 -1.43
C ASN A 265 19.25 -0.58 -0.61
N ASN A 266 19.00 -1.88 -0.58
CA ASN A 266 19.81 -2.87 0.14
C ASN A 266 20.70 -3.69 -0.80
N SER A 267 20.87 -3.25 -2.05
CA SER A 267 21.70 -3.92 -3.06
C SER A 267 23.18 -3.69 -2.81
#